data_AF-A0A314YKG2-F1
#
_entry.id   AF-A0A314YKG2-F1
#
_cell.length_a   1.000
_cell.length_b   1.000
_cell.length_c   1.000
_cell.angle_alpha   90.00
_cell.angle_beta   90.00
_cell.angle_gamma   90.00
#
_symmetry.space_group_name_H-M   'P 1'
#
loop_
_entity.id
_entity.type
_entity.pdbx_description
1 polymer ?
#
loop_
_entity_poly.entity_id
_entity_poly.type
_entity_poly.pdbx_seq_one_letter_code
_entity_poly.pdbx_strand_id
1 'polypeptide(L)' 'MAGPVKFQGPCKAPVSVRVEGTLQALAEPEKLKSQDGWVVFQNIDGLTVSGGGILMANDQ' A
#
# COMPACT_ATOMS: atom_id res chain seq x y z
N MET A 1 0.51 13.25 -1.18
CA MET A 1 1.28 12.25 -1.96
C MET A 1 1.94 11.31 -0.97
N ALA A 2 1.72 10.00 -1.10
CA ALA A 2 2.45 9.03 -0.31
C ALA A 2 3.62 8.51 -1.16
N GLY A 3 4.82 8.49 -0.60
CA GLY A 3 5.93 7.73 -1.18
C GLY A 3 5.64 6.22 -1.09
N PRO A 4 6.43 5.38 -1.78
CA PRO A 4 6.21 3.95 -1.74
C PRO A 4 6.38 3.44 -0.30
N VAL A 5 5.39 2.67 0.16
CA VAL A 5 5.38 2.02 1.47
C VAL A 5 5.28 0.51 1.31
N LYS A 6 6.14 -0.21 2.02
CA LYS A 6 6.18 -1.67 2.06
C LYS A 6 5.99 -2.16 3.48
N PHE A 7 4.93 -2.92 3.72
CA PHE A 7 4.65 -3.64 4.95
C PHE A 7 5.11 -5.08 4.77
N GLN A 8 6.10 -5.52 5.54
CA GLN A 8 6.76 -6.81 5.33
C GLN A 8 6.60 -7.72 6.55
N GLY A 9 6.16 -8.94 6.30
CA GLY A 9 6.14 -10.03 7.28
C GLY A 9 7.35 -10.97 7.17
N PRO A 10 7.33 -12.12 7.87
CA PRO A 10 6.16 -12.72 8.51
C PRO A 10 5.73 -11.98 9.79
N CYS A 11 4.42 -11.82 9.97
CA CYS A 11 3.83 -11.25 11.18
C CYS A 11 3.44 -12.38 12.16
N LYS A 12 3.60 -12.15 13.47
CA LYS A 12 3.26 -13.15 14.50
C LYS A 12 1.75 -13.32 14.72
N ALA A 13 0.95 -12.41 14.20
CA ALA A 13 -0.50 -12.36 14.36
C ALA A 13 -1.13 -11.71 13.12
N PRO A 14 -2.44 -11.90 12.89
CA PRO A 14 -3.19 -11.21 11.84
C PRO A 14 -3.01 -9.69 11.94
N VAL A 15 -2.86 -9.04 10.78
CA VAL A 15 -2.66 -7.58 10.68
C VAL A 15 -3.91 -6.96 10.09
N SER A 16 -4.42 -5.89 10.72
CA SER A 16 -5.53 -5.10 10.18
C SER A 16 -5.05 -3.70 9.83
N VAL A 17 -5.28 -3.29 8.59
CA VAL A 17 -4.98 -1.94 8.10
C VAL A 17 -6.28 -1.24 7.75
N ARG A 18 -6.50 -0.05 8.31
CA ARG A 18 -7.66 0.78 8.02
C ARG A 18 -7.26 2.00 7.19
N VAL A 19 -7.88 2.16 6.03
CA VAL A 19 -7.67 3.32 5.15
C VAL A 19 -8.88 4.24 5.27
N GLU A 20 -8.66 5.45 5.79
CA GLU A 20 -9.72 6.45 5.99
C GLU A 20 -9.60 7.65 5.05
N GLY A 21 -8.38 7.94 4.59
CA GLY A 21 -8.10 9.05 3.68
C GLY A 21 -7.88 8.59 2.24
N THR A 22 -7.32 9.48 1.44
CA THR A 22 -6.89 9.14 0.09
C THR A 22 -5.39 8.87 0.07
N LEU A 23 -5.03 7.63 -0.25
CA LEU A 23 -3.68 7.33 -0.70
C LEU A 23 -3.66 7.69 -2.19
N GLN A 24 -2.68 8.49 -2.62
CA GLN A 24 -2.46 8.83 -4.04
C GLN A 24 -1.04 8.45 -4.47
N ALA A 25 -0.95 7.75 -5.61
CA ALA A 25 0.31 7.27 -6.17
C ALA A 25 1.26 8.43 -6.51
N LEU A 26 2.54 8.14 -6.67
CA LEU A 26 3.46 9.10 -7.27
C LEU A 26 3.10 9.30 -8.74
N ALA A 27 3.23 10.53 -9.24
CA ALA A 27 3.00 10.85 -10.66
C ALA A 27 4.06 10.24 -11.59
N GLU A 28 5.21 9.83 -11.03
CA GLU A 28 6.32 9.25 -11.77
C GLU A 28 6.35 7.73 -11.56
N PRO A 29 5.63 6.93 -12.37
CA PRO A 29 5.54 5.48 -12.20
C PRO A 29 6.89 4.77 -12.29
N GLU A 30 7.87 5.35 -13.00
CA GLU A 30 9.26 4.88 -13.01
C GLU A 30 9.87 4.77 -11.59
N LYS A 31 9.49 5.66 -10.67
CA LYS A 31 9.94 5.63 -9.27
C LYS A 31 9.32 4.50 -8.46
N LEU A 32 8.27 3.87 -8.98
CA LEU A 32 7.56 2.74 -8.35
C LEU A 32 8.01 1.38 -8.90
N LYS A 33 8.60 1.34 -10.11
CA LYS A 33 9.04 0.09 -10.76
C LYS A 33 10.05 -0.72 -9.94
N SER A 34 10.84 -0.06 -9.09
CA SER A 34 11.82 -0.72 -8.22
C SER A 34 11.22 -1.29 -6.92
N GLN A 35 9.93 -1.03 -6.62
CA GLN A 35 9.32 -1.36 -5.34
C GLN A 35 8.02 -2.18 -5.44
N ASP A 36 7.72 -2.78 -6.60
CA ASP A 36 6.53 -3.59 -6.88
C ASP A 36 5.19 -2.83 -6.77
N GLY A 37 5.23 -1.53 -6.48
CA GLY A 37 4.08 -0.70 -6.22
C GLY A 37 4.39 0.43 -5.24
N TRP A 38 3.33 1.12 -4.84
CA TRP A 38 3.40 2.28 -3.94
C TRP A 38 2.78 2.00 -2.57
N VAL A 39 1.93 0.98 -2.46
CA VAL A 39 1.50 0.38 -1.20
C VAL A 39 1.61 -1.13 -1.37
N VAL A 40 2.54 -1.76 -0.66
CA VAL A 40 2.84 -3.18 -0.82
C VAL A 40 2.72 -3.89 0.52
N PHE A 41 1.98 -4.99 0.55
CA PHE A 41 1.93 -5.92 1.67
C PHE A 41 2.62 -7.22 1.23
N GLN A 42 3.74 -7.55 1.86
CA GLN A 42 4.58 -8.67 1.46
C GLN A 42 4.70 -9.69 2.59
N ASN A 43 4.40 -10.96 2.28
CA ASN A 43 4.58 -12.09 3.20
C ASN A 43 3.83 -11.92 4.54
N ILE A 44 2.58 -11.44 4.49
CA ILE A 44 1.72 -11.26 5.67
C ILE A 44 0.59 -12.28 5.60
N ASP A 45 0.56 -13.19 6.58
CA ASP A 45 -0.56 -14.10 6.80
C ASP A 45 -1.65 -13.43 7.65
N GLY A 46 -2.91 -13.57 7.24
CA GLY A 46 -4.05 -12.98 7.95
C GLY A 46 -4.17 -11.45 7.82
N LEU A 47 -3.82 -10.88 6.67
CA LEU A 47 -4.02 -9.46 6.39
C LEU A 47 -5.50 -9.14 6.16
N THR A 48 -6.02 -8.14 6.87
CA THR A 48 -7.31 -7.49 6.60
C THR A 48 -7.07 -6.04 6.23
N VAL A 49 -7.59 -5.61 5.08
CA VAL A 49 -7.62 -4.20 4.68
C VAL A 49 -9.07 -3.73 4.68
N SER A 50 -9.35 -2.64 5.39
CA SER A 50 -10.71 -2.14 5.62
C SER A 50 -10.75 -0.61 5.65
N GLY A 51 -11.94 -0.02 5.79
CA GLY A 51 -12.13 1.42 5.87
C GLY A 51 -13.02 1.96 4.76
N GLY A 52 -12.99 3.28 4.56
CA GLY A 52 -13.81 4.00 3.57
C GLY A 52 -12.99 4.99 2.72
N GLY A 53 -11.67 4.90 2.80
CA GLY A 53 -10.75 5.75 2.03
C GLY A 53 -10.59 5.31 0.58
N ILE A 54 -9.78 6.07 -0.17
CA ILE A 54 -9.59 5.90 -1.62
C ILE A 54 -8.12 5.54 -1.91
N LEU A 55 -7.91 4.57 -2.80
CA LEU A 55 -6.61 4.28 -3.38
C LEU A 55 -6.59 4.81 -4.81
N MET A 56 -6.04 6.01 -5.02
CA MET A 56 -5.96 6.63 -6.34
C MET A 56 -4.67 6.22 -7.04
N ALA A 57 -4.82 5.48 -8.15
CA ALA A 57 -3.76 5.34 -9.13
C ALA A 57 -3.49 6.71 -9.78
N ASN A 58 -2.26 6.92 -10.21
CA ASN A 58 -1.92 8.00 -11.12
C ASN A 58 -1.60 7.34 -12.47
N ASP A 59 -2.64 7.19 -13.27
CA ASP A 59 -2.61 6.84 -14.68
C ASP A 59 -2.28 8.12 -15.45
N GLN A 60 -0.99 8.31 -15.71
CA GLN A 60 -0.50 9.33 -16.63
C GLN A 60 -0.31 8.74 -18.03
#